data_AF-A0A935WQY7-F1
#
_entry.id   AF-A0A935WQY7-F1
#
_cell.length_a   1.000
_cell.length_b   1.000
_cell.length_c   1.000
_cell.angle_alpha   90.00
_cell.angle_beta   90.00
_cell.angle_gamma   90.00
#
_symmetry.space_group_name_H-M   'P 1'
#
loop_
_entity.id
_entity.type
_entity.pdbx_description
1 polymer ?
#
loop_
_entity_poly.entity_id
_entity_poly.type
_entity_poly.pdbx_seq_one_letter_code
_entity_poly.pdbx_strand_id
1 'polypeptide(L)'
;MSAAFAAPASAQWNAKQRTDFTNDCLDACRKNPRVPEKQRPLCDDYCLCVLSEGQKFLDEAQFEQLMKDFAARRQTTELKRFLDLTPACNNQAFGPR
;
A
#
# COMPACT_ATOMS: atom_id res chain seq x y z
N MET A 1 -31.97 24.56 5.28
CA MET A 1 -31.34 23.89 4.12
C MET A 1 -30.07 23.23 4.62
N SER A 2 -30.13 21.95 4.95
CA SER A 2 -28.96 21.21 5.42
C SER A 2 -28.13 20.78 4.22
N ALA A 3 -27.04 21.48 3.95
CA ALA A 3 -26.02 21.00 3.03
C ALA A 3 -25.31 19.82 3.71
N ALA A 4 -25.68 18.60 3.31
CA ALA A 4 -24.86 17.43 3.59
C ALA A 4 -23.57 17.62 2.78
N PHE A 5 -22.50 18.05 3.46
CA PHE A 5 -21.15 17.93 2.94
C PHE A 5 -20.89 16.43 2.78
N ALA A 6 -21.20 15.90 1.60
CA ALA A 6 -20.66 14.62 1.19
C ALA A 6 -19.14 14.78 1.31
N ALA A 7 -18.54 14.06 2.26
CA ALA A 7 -17.10 13.85 2.24
C ALA A 7 -16.76 13.44 0.80
N PRO A 8 -15.66 13.94 0.20
CA PRO A 8 -15.24 13.43 -1.08
C PRO A 8 -15.25 11.92 -0.94
N ALA A 9 -15.90 11.21 -1.85
CA ALA A 9 -15.72 9.78 -1.97
C ALA A 9 -14.24 9.61 -2.30
N SER A 10 -13.40 9.59 -1.27
CA SER A 10 -12.00 9.22 -1.36
C SER A 10 -12.07 7.91 -2.10
N ALA A 11 -11.62 7.90 -3.35
CA ALA A 11 -11.84 6.81 -4.27
C ALA A 11 -11.06 5.61 -3.73
N GLN A 12 -11.71 4.88 -2.83
CA GLN A 12 -11.15 3.75 -2.14
C GLN A 12 -11.04 2.64 -3.16
N TRP A 13 -9.86 2.02 -3.22
CA TRP A 13 -9.66 0.81 -4.02
C TRP A 13 -10.79 -0.17 -3.78
N ASN A 14 -11.31 -0.76 -4.86
CA ASN A 14 -12.38 -1.74 -4.75
C ASN A 14 -11.90 -3.00 -4.01
N ALA A 15 -12.84 -3.85 -3.61
CA ALA A 15 -12.53 -5.04 -2.81
C ALA A 15 -11.47 -5.94 -3.48
N LYS A 16 -11.53 -6.09 -4.80
CA LYS A 16 -10.57 -6.91 -5.56
C LYS A 16 -9.16 -6.31 -5.50
N GLN A 17 -9.02 -5.01 -5.77
CA GLN A 17 -7.73 -4.32 -5.71
C GLN A 17 -7.09 -4.41 -4.32
N ARG A 18 -7.88 -4.24 -3.25
CA ARG A 18 -7.39 -4.40 -1.87
C ARG A 18 -6.89 -5.81 -1.59
N THR A 19 -7.66 -6.82 -2.00
CA THR A 19 -7.30 -8.22 -1.81
C THR A 19 -6.05 -8.59 -2.59
N ASP A 20 -5.99 -8.23 -3.88
CA ASP A 20 -4.84 -8.52 -4.74
C ASP A 20 -3.58 -7.86 -4.19
N PHE A 21 -3.65 -6.57 -3.86
CA PHE A 21 -2.53 -5.84 -3.26
C PHE A 21 -2.04 -6.50 -1.96
N THR A 22 -2.97 -6.84 -1.05
CA THR A 22 -2.62 -7.42 0.24
C THR A 22 -1.93 -8.77 0.06
N ASN A 23 -2.45 -9.62 -0.82
CA ASN A 23 -1.86 -10.93 -1.11
C ASN A 23 -0.45 -10.80 -1.69
N ASP A 24 -0.28 -9.94 -2.69
CA ASP A 24 1.02 -9.72 -3.34
C ASP A 24 2.04 -9.11 -2.37
N CYS A 25 1.60 -8.15 -1.56
CA CYS A 25 2.43 -7.52 -0.54
C CYS A 25 2.89 -8.55 0.51
N LEU A 26 1.97 -9.39 1.00
CA LEU A 26 2.29 -10.41 1.99
C LEU A 26 3.26 -11.45 1.45
N ASP A 27 3.04 -11.91 0.22
CA ASP A 27 3.93 -12.84 -0.45
C ASP A 27 5.33 -12.26 -0.60
N ALA A 28 5.42 -11.02 -1.10
CA ALA A 28 6.68 -10.31 -1.27
C ALA A 28 7.40 -10.08 0.06
N CYS A 29 6.68 -9.65 1.11
CA CYS A 29 7.25 -9.39 2.42
C CYS A 29 7.78 -10.69 3.07
N ARG A 30 7.00 -11.78 3.05
CA ARG A 30 7.38 -13.05 3.68
C ARG A 30 8.53 -13.74 2.95
N LYS A 31 8.66 -13.56 1.64
CA LYS A 31 9.77 -14.06 0.81
C LYS A 31 11.01 -13.16 0.85
N ASN A 32 10.90 -11.93 1.35
CA ASN A 32 12.02 -11.00 1.40
C ASN A 32 13.10 -11.51 2.38
N PRO A 33 14.32 -11.83 1.91
CA PRO A 33 15.38 -12.36 2.77
C PRO A 33 15.89 -11.33 3.80
N ARG A 34 15.56 -10.05 3.63
CA ARG A 34 15.88 -8.98 4.59
C ARG A 34 14.91 -8.92 5.77
N VAL A 35 13.78 -9.61 5.71
CA VAL A 35 12.83 -9.73 6.84
C VAL A 35 13.21 -10.99 7.62
N PRO A 36 13.72 -10.85 8.87
CA PRO A 36 14.03 -12.00 9.72
C PRO A 36 12.81 -12.90 9.89
N GLU A 37 13.02 -14.21 9.98
CA GLU A 37 11.92 -15.19 10.07
C GLU A 37 10.96 -14.88 11.23
N LYS A 38 11.51 -14.47 12.40
CA LYS A 38 10.74 -14.05 13.58
C LYS A 38 9.86 -12.83 13.36
N GLN A 39 10.17 -12.00 12.36
CA GLN A 39 9.43 -10.78 12.02
C GLN A 39 8.45 -11.00 10.86
N ARG A 40 8.48 -12.13 10.15
CA ARG A 40 7.54 -12.42 9.04
C ARG A 40 6.06 -12.35 9.44
N PRO A 41 5.64 -12.71 10.68
CA PRO A 41 4.25 -12.48 11.12
C PRO A 41 3.84 -11.00 11.14
N LEU A 42 4.80 -10.06 11.19
CA LEU A 42 4.54 -8.61 11.16
C LEU A 42 4.36 -8.08 9.72
N CYS A 43 4.50 -8.93 8.70
CA CYS A 43 4.21 -8.55 7.31
C CYS A 43 2.75 -8.11 7.12
N ASP A 44 1.82 -8.66 7.90
CA ASP A 44 0.42 -8.23 7.89
C ASP A 44 0.28 -6.76 8.33
N ASP A 45 0.94 -6.37 9.43
CA ASP A 45 0.97 -4.98 9.90
C ASP A 45 1.59 -4.03 8.86
N TYR A 46 2.69 -4.46 8.23
CA TYR A 46 3.35 -3.70 7.16
C TYR A 46 2.42 -3.48 5.96
N CYS A 47 1.81 -4.56 5.44
CA CYS A 47 0.98 -4.49 4.25
C CYS A 47 -0.31 -3.70 4.48
N LEU A 48 -0.90 -3.82 5.68
CA LEU A 48 -2.04 -3.00 6.06
C LEU A 48 -1.69 -1.51 6.15
N CYS A 49 -0.48 -1.16 6.62
CA CYS A 49 0.00 0.21 6.58
C CYS A 49 0.10 0.75 5.14
N VAL A 50 0.78 0.01 4.24
CA VAL A 50 0.96 0.47 2.85
C VAL A 50 -0.39 0.59 2.12
N LEU A 51 -1.30 -0.37 2.35
CA LEU A 51 -2.67 -0.32 1.81
C LEU A 51 -3.39 0.95 2.30
N SER A 52 -3.44 1.16 3.61
CA SER A 52 -4.13 2.30 4.22
C SER A 52 -3.57 3.64 3.74
N GLU A 53 -2.26 3.80 3.74
CA GLU A 53 -1.62 5.05 3.28
C GLU A 53 -1.77 5.25 1.77
N GLY A 54 -1.63 4.20 0.96
CA GLY A 54 -1.81 4.26 -0.49
C GLY A 54 -3.21 4.74 -0.88
N GLN A 55 -4.24 4.21 -0.23
CA GLN A 55 -5.65 4.59 -0.47
C GLN A 55 -5.98 6.05 -0.12
N LYS A 56 -5.11 6.76 0.63
CA LYS A 56 -5.33 8.19 0.93
C LYS A 56 -5.06 9.10 -0.27
N PHE A 57 -4.28 8.65 -1.25
CA PHE A 57 -3.85 9.50 -2.36
C PHE A 57 -3.86 8.84 -3.74
N LEU A 58 -4.19 7.55 -3.82
CA LEU A 58 -4.41 6.83 -5.07
C LEU A 58 -5.87 6.39 -5.15
N ASP A 59 -6.56 6.84 -6.19
CA ASP A 59 -7.83 6.27 -6.61
C ASP A 59 -7.66 4.89 -7.28
N GLU A 60 -8.78 4.25 -7.63
CA GLU A 60 -8.79 2.94 -8.28
C GLU A 60 -8.00 2.92 -9.60
N ALA A 61 -8.17 3.93 -10.46
CA ALA A 61 -7.53 3.99 -11.78
C ALA A 61 -6.04 4.32 -11.66
N GLN A 62 -5.69 5.20 -10.74
CA GLN A 62 -4.31 5.54 -10.40
C GLN A 62 -3.57 4.33 -9.84
N PHE A 63 -4.20 3.51 -8.99
CA PHE A 63 -3.61 2.27 -8.50
C PHE A 63 -3.37 1.27 -9.64
N GLU A 64 -4.32 1.09 -10.56
CA GLU A 64 -4.10 0.22 -11.72
C GLU A 64 -2.94 0.69 -12.60
N GLN A 65 -2.83 2.01 -12.81
CA GLN A 65 -1.71 2.57 -13.56
C GLN A 65 -0.39 2.41 -12.80
N LEU A 66 -0.38 2.61 -11.49
CA LEU A 66 0.77 2.40 -10.62
C LEU A 66 1.31 0.96 -10.73
N MET A 67 0.42 -0.04 -10.70
CA MET A 67 0.81 -1.45 -10.84
C MET A 67 1.38 -1.75 -12.24
N LYS A 68 0.84 -1.14 -13.30
CA LYS A 68 1.40 -1.24 -14.66
C LYS A 68 2.79 -0.59 -14.74
N ASP A 69 2.96 0.58 -14.13
CA ASP A 69 4.25 1.28 -14.10
C ASP A 69 5.29 0.48 -13.31
N PHE A 70 4.91 -0.09 -12.17
CA PHE A 70 5.77 -0.98 -11.38
C PHE A 70 6.20 -2.20 -12.18
N ALA A 71 5.27 -2.90 -12.82
CA ALA A 71 5.56 -4.08 -13.65
C ALA A 71 6.46 -3.73 -14.85
N ALA A 72 6.24 -2.56 -15.46
CA ALA A 72 7.05 -2.05 -16.56
C ALA A 72 8.38 -1.41 -16.12
N ARG A 73 8.67 -1.39 -14.81
CA ARG A 73 9.84 -0.72 -14.20
C ARG A 73 9.96 0.76 -14.59
N ARG A 74 8.83 1.42 -14.84
CA ARG A 74 8.78 2.86 -15.12
C ARG A 74 8.96 3.63 -13.83
N GLN A 75 9.74 4.70 -13.89
CA GLN A 75 9.89 5.61 -12.76
C GLN A 75 8.94 6.79 -12.94
N THR A 76 7.79 6.72 -12.28
CA THR A 76 6.79 7.80 -12.24
C THR A 76 6.78 8.46 -10.86
N THR A 77 6.24 9.68 -10.80
CA THR A 77 6.13 10.43 -9.53
C THR A 77 5.22 9.69 -8.55
N GLU A 78 4.13 9.12 -9.06
CA GLU A 78 3.16 8.32 -8.32
C GLU A 78 3.82 7.06 -7.77
N LEU A 79 4.59 6.34 -8.59
CA LEU A 79 5.32 5.16 -8.13
C LEU A 79 6.35 5.51 -7.06
N LYS A 80 7.12 6.58 -7.26
CA LYS A 80 8.07 7.06 -6.25
C LYS A 80 7.36 7.36 -4.93
N ARG A 81 6.28 8.15 -4.97
CA ARG A 81 5.47 8.51 -3.79
C ARG A 81 4.93 7.28 -3.08
N PHE A 82 4.49 6.27 -3.82
CA PHE A 82 4.03 5.01 -3.25
C PHE A 82 5.17 4.21 -2.59
N LEU A 83 6.33 4.12 -3.23
CA LEU A 83 7.50 3.45 -2.67
C LEU A 83 8.04 4.18 -1.42
N ASP A 84 7.88 5.51 -1.35
CA ASP A 84 8.26 6.34 -0.20
C ASP A 84 7.39 6.06 1.04
N LEU A 85 6.32 5.24 0.95
CA LEU A 85 5.60 4.71 2.12
C LEU A 85 6.43 3.67 2.89
N THR A 86 7.35 3.00 2.20
CA THR A 86 8.12 1.87 2.74
C THR A 86 8.84 2.19 4.06
N PRO A 87 9.56 3.33 4.21
CA PRO A 87 10.26 3.62 5.47
C PRO A 87 9.32 3.81 6.66
N ALA A 88 8.21 4.53 6.47
CA ALA A 88 7.23 4.78 7.52
C ALA A 88 6.53 3.47 7.95
N CYS A 89 6.07 2.69 6.97
CA CYS A 89 5.41 1.41 7.25
C CYS A 89 6.38 0.36 7.80
N ASN A 90 7.65 0.37 7.40
CA ASN A 90 8.68 -0.48 8.02
C ASN A 90 8.89 -0.11 9.49
N ASN A 91 8.97 1.17 9.83
CA ASN A 91 9.14 1.59 11.22
C ASN A 91 7.92 1.20 12.07
N GLN A 92 6.71 1.34 11.51
CA GLN A 92 5.49 0.94 12.21
C GLN A 92 5.42 -0.58 12.47
N ALA A 93 5.79 -1.40 11.48
CA ALA A 93 5.67 -2.85 11.59
C ALA A 93 6.87 -3.50 12.31
N PHE A 94 8.09 -3.10 11.96
CA PHE A 94 9.34 -3.75 12.35
C PHE A 94 10.25 -2.90 13.25
N GLY A 95 9.87 -1.66 13.53
CA GLY A 95 10.64 -0.77 14.40
C GLY A 95 10.69 -1.25 15.86
N PRO A 96 11.60 -0.67 16.67
CA PRO A 96 11.65 -0.95 18.10
C PRO A 96 10.32 -0.55 18.75
N ARG A 97 9.75 -1.46 19.56
CA ARG A 97 8.55 -1.23 20.37
C ARG A 97 8.94 -0.87 21.80
#